data_AF-A0A2S6GWQ0-F1
#
_entry.id   AF-A0A2S6GWQ0-F1
#
_cell.length_a   1.000
_cell.length_b   1.000
_cell.length_c   1.000
_cell.angle_alpha   90.00
_cell.angle_beta   90.00
_cell.angle_gamma   90.00
#
_symmetry.space_group_name_H-M   'P 1'
#
loop_
_entity.id
_entity.type
_entity.pdbx_description
1 polymer ?
#
loop_
_entity_poly.entity_id
_entity_poly.type
_entity_poly.pdbx_seq_one_letter_code
_entity_poly.pdbx_strand_id
1 'polypeptide(L)'
;MAVDETMKMDHELVRSAAMDMADMAVALQSVQTYATGDGLKAEHFGGTPEGFNAFGSFNGVVQALAQSVTKAQQFCTEAAKRIDASAKSTTATDVDNAWGLTQSGGK
;
A
#
# COMPACT_ATOMS: atom_id res chain seq x y z
N MET A 1 28.50 -26.80 1.84
CA MET A 1 27.87 -25.87 2.79
C MET A 1 26.37 -26.10 2.71
N ALA A 2 25.68 -26.22 3.85
CA ALA A 2 24.23 -26.22 3.87
C ALA A 2 23.76 -24.89 3.30
N VAL A 3 22.94 -24.92 2.26
CA VAL A 3 22.32 -23.72 1.69
C VAL A 3 21.42 -23.16 2.80
N ASP A 4 21.75 -21.99 3.31
CA ASP A 4 20.95 -21.31 4.33
C ASP A 4 19.58 -21.00 3.71
N GLU A 5 18.55 -21.73 4.13
CA GLU A 5 17.19 -21.61 3.60
C GLU A 5 16.59 -20.22 3.85
N THR A 6 17.16 -19.44 4.77
CA THR A 6 16.75 -18.05 5.03
C THR A 6 17.14 -17.07 3.92
N MET A 7 18.06 -17.44 3.03
CA MET A 7 18.44 -16.63 1.85
C MET A 7 17.58 -16.91 0.62
N LYS A 8 16.75 -17.96 0.63
CA LYS A 8 15.75 -18.18 -0.42
C LYS A 8 14.57 -17.27 -0.19
N MET A 9 14.73 -16.00 -0.54
CA MET A 9 13.59 -15.11 -0.66
C MET A 9 12.70 -15.68 -1.77
N ASP A 10 11.48 -16.10 -1.43
CA ASP A 10 10.51 -16.55 -2.43
C ASP A 10 10.02 -15.33 -3.22
N HIS A 11 10.73 -15.04 -4.30
CA HIS A 11 10.54 -13.86 -5.14
C HIS A 11 9.10 -13.75 -5.67
N GLU A 12 8.39 -14.88 -5.86
CA GLU A 12 6.98 -14.89 -6.24
C GLU A 12 6.08 -14.44 -5.09
N LEU A 13 6.31 -14.93 -3.87
CA LEU A 13 5.55 -14.49 -2.69
C LEU A 13 5.78 -13.00 -2.38
N VAL A 14 7.02 -12.53 -2.51
CA VAL A 14 7.37 -11.11 -2.28
C VAL A 14 6.72 -10.22 -3.34
N ARG A 15 6.71 -10.65 -4.60
CA ARG A 15 6.01 -9.94 -5.68
C ARG A 15 4.49 -9.94 -5.47
N SER A 16 3.91 -11.06 -5.04
CA SER A 16 2.48 -11.17 -4.70
C SER A 16 2.10 -10.19 -3.59
N ALA A 17 2.89 -10.12 -2.52
CA ALA A 17 2.64 -9.19 -1.43
C ALA A 17 2.70 -7.72 -1.87
N ALA A 18 3.60 -7.37 -2.81
CA ALA A 18 3.65 -6.03 -3.39
C ALA A 18 2.40 -5.72 -4.24
N MET A 19 1.87 -6.70 -4.97
CA MET A 19 0.63 -6.56 -5.74
C MET A 19 -0.58 -6.40 -4.81
N ASP A 20 -0.68 -7.21 -3.76
CA ASP A 20 -1.77 -7.10 -2.77
C ASP A 20 -1.77 -5.72 -2.08
N MET A 21 -0.58 -5.19 -1.74
CA MET A 21 -0.43 -3.84 -1.20
C MET A 21 -0.89 -2.76 -2.19
N ALA A 22 -0.59 -2.93 -3.49
CA ALA A 22 -1.03 -2.00 -4.53
C ALA A 22 -2.55 -2.04 -4.71
N ASP A 23 -3.16 -3.22 -4.70
CA ASP A 23 -4.61 -3.39 -4.80
C ASP A 23 -5.32 -2.79 -3.58
N MET A 24 -4.76 -2.97 -2.38
CA MET A 24 -5.26 -2.32 -1.18
C MET A 24 -5.20 -0.79 -1.28
N ALA A 25 -4.15 -0.23 -1.88
CA ALA A 25 -4.05 1.20 -2.12
C ALA A 25 -5.17 1.71 -3.06
N VAL A 26 -5.50 0.96 -4.10
CA VAL A 26 -6.62 1.29 -5.02
C VAL A 26 -7.98 1.21 -4.31
N ALA A 27 -8.18 0.19 -3.46
CA ALA A 27 -9.38 0.06 -2.66
C ALA A 27 -9.54 1.23 -1.68
N LEU A 28 -8.45 1.65 -1.02
CA LEU A 28 -8.42 2.83 -0.15
C LEU A 28 -8.77 4.12 -0.90
N GLN A 29 -8.26 4.30 -2.12
CA GLN A 29 -8.64 5.45 -2.96
C GLN A 29 -10.14 5.47 -3.30
N SER A 30 -10.75 4.30 -3.51
CA SER A 30 -12.19 4.18 -3.70
C SER A 30 -12.96 4.57 -2.43
N VAL A 31 -12.52 4.12 -1.26
CA VAL A 31 -13.11 4.51 0.04
C VAL A 31 -13.04 6.02 0.26
N GLN A 32 -11.90 6.65 -0.04
CA GLN A 32 -11.77 8.10 0.03
C GLN A 32 -12.80 8.79 -0.87
N THR A 33 -12.90 8.33 -2.12
CA THR A 33 -13.81 8.89 -3.13
C THR A 33 -15.25 8.79 -2.67
N TYR A 34 -15.67 7.65 -2.11
CA TYR A 34 -17.02 7.50 -1.55
C TYR A 34 -17.24 8.36 -0.32
N ALA A 35 -16.28 8.40 0.61
CA ALA A 35 -16.40 9.18 1.84
C ALA A 35 -16.55 10.68 1.54
N THR A 36 -15.80 11.22 0.59
CA THR A 36 -15.88 12.65 0.21
C THR A 36 -16.90 12.95 -0.88
N GLY A 37 -17.37 11.92 -1.58
CA GLY A 37 -18.29 12.03 -2.71
C GLY A 37 -19.76 11.92 -2.32
N ASP A 38 -20.06 11.48 -1.09
CA ASP A 38 -21.43 11.42 -0.59
C ASP A 38 -22.00 12.85 -0.52
N GLY A 39 -22.94 13.14 -1.44
CA GLY A 39 -23.45 14.47 -1.75
C GLY A 39 -24.30 15.13 -0.65
N LEU A 40 -24.12 14.71 0.60
CA LEU A 40 -24.77 15.27 1.77
C LEU A 40 -24.23 16.68 2.05
N LYS A 41 -24.90 17.66 1.48
CA LYS A 41 -24.76 19.10 1.78
C LYS A 41 -25.48 19.49 3.06
N ALA A 42 -25.13 20.65 3.61
CA ALA A 42 -25.79 21.23 4.78
C ALA A 42 -27.31 21.33 4.64
N GLU A 43 -27.83 21.51 3.43
CA GLU A 43 -29.27 21.57 3.14
C GLU A 43 -30.01 20.28 3.56
N HIS A 44 -29.35 19.13 3.56
CA HIS A 44 -29.95 17.84 3.95
C HIS A 44 -30.08 17.68 5.47
N PHE A 45 -29.45 18.55 6.26
CA PHE A 45 -29.47 18.49 7.72
C PHE A 45 -30.55 19.40 8.33
N GLY A 46 -31.42 20.00 7.53
CA GLY A 46 -32.68 20.58 8.00
C GLY A 46 -32.69 22.08 8.29
N GLY A 47 -31.69 22.86 7.89
CA GLY A 47 -31.71 24.33 7.91
C GLY A 47 -31.83 25.00 9.29
N THR A 48 -31.90 24.22 10.37
CA THR A 48 -31.87 24.71 11.76
C THR A 48 -30.43 24.84 12.25
N PRO A 49 -30.17 25.64 13.31
CA PRO A 49 -28.85 25.71 13.93
C PRO A 49 -28.29 24.34 14.34
N GLU A 50 -29.13 23.45 14.84
CA GLU A 50 -28.77 22.07 15.20
C GLU A 50 -28.37 21.27 13.95
N GLY A 51 -29.09 21.45 12.85
CA GLY A 51 -28.77 20.85 11.55
C GLY A 51 -27.41 21.29 11.02
N PHE A 52 -27.10 22.59 11.09
CA PHE A 52 -25.80 23.11 10.70
C PHE A 52 -24.65 22.54 11.56
N ASN A 53 -24.87 22.41 12.86
CA ASN A 53 -23.89 21.81 13.77
C ASN A 53 -23.67 20.30 13.49
N ALA A 54 -24.75 19.58 13.17
CA ALA A 54 -24.69 18.18 12.77
C ALA A 54 -23.90 17.99 11.46
N PHE A 55 -24.16 18.83 10.45
CA PHE A 55 -23.41 18.84 9.21
C PHE A 55 -21.92 19.14 9.45
N GLY A 56 -21.60 20.15 10.26
CA GLY A 56 -20.23 20.50 10.61
C GLY A 56 -19.48 19.33 11.24
N SER A 57 -20.14 18.62 12.17
CA SER A 57 -19.56 17.43 12.81
C SER A 57 -19.37 16.27 11.83
N PHE A 58 -20.38 16.00 11.00
CA PHE A 58 -20.31 14.96 9.96
C PHE A 58 -19.18 15.24 8.97
N ASN A 59 -19.14 16.44 8.40
CA ASN A 59 -18.13 16.85 7.44
C ASN A 59 -16.72 16.82 8.06
N GLY A 60 -16.58 17.21 9.33
CA GLY A 60 -15.31 17.10 10.05
C GLY A 60 -14.80 15.66 10.15
N VAL A 61 -15.68 14.70 10.49
CA VAL A 61 -15.32 13.27 10.56
C VAL A 61 -14.97 12.72 9.18
N VAL A 62 -15.74 13.07 8.15
CA VAL A 62 -15.48 12.66 6.75
C VAL A 62 -14.11 13.15 6.30
N GLN A 63 -13.76 14.42 6.57
CA GLN A 63 -12.45 14.97 6.21
C GLN A 63 -11.31 14.26 6.95
N ALA A 64 -11.47 13.99 8.25
CA ALA A 64 -10.47 13.26 9.04
C ALA A 64 -10.27 11.82 8.54
N LEU A 65 -11.36 11.15 8.15
CA LEU A 65 -11.32 9.82 7.54
C LEU A 65 -10.58 9.86 6.19
N ALA A 66 -10.93 10.80 5.32
CA ALA A 66 -10.29 10.96 4.00
C ALA A 66 -8.78 11.18 4.12
N GLN A 67 -8.33 12.00 5.08
CA GLN A 67 -6.90 12.20 5.36
C GLN A 67 -6.22 10.92 5.86
N SER A 68 -6.86 10.17 6.74
CA SER A 68 -6.31 8.92 7.29
C SER A 68 -6.17 7.85 6.20
N VAL A 69 -7.18 7.72 5.34
CA VAL A 69 -7.18 6.83 4.18
C VAL A 69 -6.10 7.22 3.17
N THR A 70 -5.90 8.51 2.92
CA THR A 70 -4.81 9.00 2.04
C THR A 70 -3.44 8.58 2.57
N LYS A 71 -3.20 8.72 3.88
CA LYS A 71 -1.93 8.28 4.50
C LYS A 71 -1.73 6.77 4.38
N ALA A 72 -2.80 5.99 4.58
CA ALA A 72 -2.75 4.54 4.42
C ALA A 72 -2.42 4.15 2.95
N GLN A 73 -3.05 4.80 1.97
CA GLN A 73 -2.75 4.59 0.56
C GLN A 73 -1.28 4.88 0.23
N GLN A 74 -0.76 6.02 0.71
CA GLN A 74 0.65 6.39 0.52
C GLN A 74 1.60 5.37 1.14
N PHE A 75 1.29 4.91 2.36
CA PHE A 75 2.06 3.87 3.03
C PHE A 75 2.08 2.57 2.21
N CYS A 76 0.93 2.10 1.72
CA CYS A 76 0.86 0.88 0.93
C CYS A 76 1.63 1.00 -0.39
N THR A 77 1.55 2.16 -1.04
CA THR A 77 2.30 2.45 -2.27
C THR A 77 3.81 2.43 -2.03
N GLU A 78 4.26 3.05 -0.93
CA GLU A 78 5.68 3.08 -0.58
C GLU A 78 6.19 1.70 -0.13
N ALA A 79 5.39 0.96 0.63
CA ALA A 79 5.69 -0.41 1.02
C ALA A 79 5.83 -1.31 -0.22
N ALA A 80 4.89 -1.26 -1.16
CA ALA A 80 4.96 -2.01 -2.40
C ALA A 80 6.24 -1.71 -3.21
N LYS A 81 6.63 -0.43 -3.32
CA LYS A 81 7.89 -0.03 -3.97
C LYS A 81 9.12 -0.62 -3.28
N ARG A 82 9.16 -0.59 -1.95
CA ARG A 82 10.30 -1.12 -1.18
C ARG A 82 10.41 -2.64 -1.28
N ILE A 83 9.26 -3.32 -1.28
CA ILE A 83 9.16 -4.77 -1.44
C ILE A 83 9.67 -5.16 -2.85
N ASP A 84 9.22 -4.48 -3.89
CA ASP A 84 9.69 -4.71 -5.27
C ASP A 84 11.20 -4.40 -5.45
N ALA A 85 11.69 -3.31 -4.86
CA ALA A 85 13.11 -2.98 -4.85
C ALA A 85 13.97 -4.04 -4.12
N SER A 86 13.46 -4.57 -3.00
CA SER A 86 14.13 -5.63 -2.23
C SER A 86 14.21 -6.93 -3.04
N ALA A 87 13.10 -7.33 -3.68
CA ALA A 87 13.07 -8.49 -4.57
C ALA A 87 14.13 -8.39 -5.69
N LYS A 88 14.17 -7.24 -6.39
CA LYS A 88 15.14 -6.98 -7.47
C LYS A 88 16.60 -7.02 -7.00
N SER A 89 16.89 -6.45 -5.84
CA SER A 89 18.25 -6.46 -5.28
C SER A 89 18.72 -7.87 -4.93
N THR A 90 17.81 -8.70 -4.40
CA THR A 90 18.11 -10.10 -4.09
C THR A 90 18.27 -10.92 -5.36
N THR A 91 17.46 -10.71 -6.41
CA THR A 91 17.66 -11.37 -7.70
C THR A 91 19.03 -11.03 -8.32
N ALA A 92 19.47 -9.77 -8.24
CA ALA A 92 20.80 -9.38 -8.71
C ALA A 92 21.92 -10.10 -7.91
N THR A 93 21.75 -10.19 -6.59
CA THR A 93 22.68 -10.90 -5.70
C THR A 93 22.71 -12.40 -6.00
N ASP A 94 21.56 -13.01 -6.28
CA ASP A 94 21.43 -14.43 -6.62
C ASP A 94 22.08 -14.73 -7.98
N VAL A 95 21.91 -13.86 -8.98
CA VAL A 95 22.56 -13.97 -10.30
C VAL A 95 24.08 -13.82 -10.17
N ASP A 96 24.56 -12.85 -9.40
CA ASP A 96 25.99 -12.62 -9.18
C ASP A 96 26.63 -13.79 -8.41
N ASN A 97 25.95 -14.32 -7.39
CA ASN A 97 26.39 -15.51 -6.66
C ASN A 97 26.38 -16.76 -7.55
N ALA A 98 25.36 -16.94 -8.38
CA ALA A 98 25.30 -18.05 -9.34
C ALA A 98 26.43 -17.95 -10.37
N TRP A 99 26.70 -16.77 -10.91
CA TRP A 99 27.82 -16.54 -11.84
C TRP A 99 29.18 -16.75 -11.17
N GLY A 100 29.38 -16.26 -9.95
CA GLY A 100 30.60 -16.47 -9.17
C GLY A 100 30.85 -17.94 -8.81
N LEU A 101 29.80 -18.69 -8.47
CA LEU A 101 29.86 -20.15 -8.28
C LEU A 101 30.18 -20.90 -9.57
N THR A 102 29.62 -20.45 -10.71
CA THR A 102 29.87 -21.08 -12.01
C THR A 102 31.31 -20.85 -12.50
N GLN A 103 31.88 -19.67 -12.25
CA GLN A 103 33.30 -19.39 -12.54
C GLN A 103 34.27 -20.14 -11.61
N SER A 104 33.91 -20.34 -10.34
CA SER A 104 34.77 -21.04 -9.37
C SER A 104 34.64 -22.57 -9.42
N GLY A 105 33.55 -23.10 -9.99
CA GLY A 105 33.31 -24.53 -10.21
C GLY A 105 33.84 -25.09 -11.54
N GLY A 106 34.34 -24.25 -12.44
CA GLY A 106 34.94 -24.67 -13.71
C GLY A 106 36.37 -25.18 -13.54
N LYS A 107 36.52 -26.46 -13.21
CA LYS A 107 37.70 -27.27 -13.50
C LYS A 107 37.31 -28.43 -14.41
#